data_AF-A0A914R1V8-F1
#
_entry.id   AF-A0A914R1V8-F1
#
_cell.length_a   1.000
_cell.length_b   1.000
_cell.length_c   1.000
_cell.angle_alpha   90.00
_cell.angle_beta   90.00
_cell.angle_gamma   90.00
#
_symmetry.space_group_name_H-M   'P 1'
#
loop_
_entity.id
_entity.type
_entity.pdbx_description
1 polymer ?
#
loop_
_entity_poly.entity_id
_entity_poly.type
_entity_poly.pdbx_seq_one_letter_code
_entity_poly.pdbx_strand_id
1 'polypeptide(L)'
;MCVGETGMGKTTLIESLFNMKLDFPPCNNELKTVNLLSKSYDVVEGGIRLKLTIVETAGFGDQLDKDKSAEVIVEYINEQFEKYLKEELKIKRCLDYYDDTRIHACLYFISPTGHGL
;
A
#
# COMPACT_ATOMS: atom_id res chain seq x y z
N MET A 1 0.45 -0.32 3.66
CA MET A 1 -0.52 -0.47 2.55
C MET A 1 -1.84 0.17 2.96
N CYS A 2 -2.49 0.90 2.06
CA CYS A 2 -3.76 1.58 2.28
C CYS A 2 -4.80 1.00 1.32
N VAL A 3 -5.84 0.38 1.88
CA VAL A 3 -6.91 -0.28 1.13
C VAL A 3 -8.24 0.38 1.46
N GLY A 4 -9.04 0.70 0.45
CA GLY A 4 -10.39 1.21 0.64
C GLY A 4 -10.90 1.98 -0.56
N GLU A 5 -12.16 2.40 -0.51
CA GLU A 5 -12.85 3.03 -1.63
C GLU A 5 -12.14 4.29 -2.14
N THR A 6 -12.31 4.57 -3.44
CA THR A 6 -11.79 5.80 -4.06
C THR A 6 -12.44 7.01 -3.37
N GLY A 7 -11.62 8.00 -2.99
CA GLY A 7 -12.09 9.20 -2.29
C GLY A 7 -12.25 9.08 -0.76
N MET A 8 -11.89 7.96 -0.13
CA MET A 8 -11.94 7.79 1.34
C MET A 8 -10.88 8.56 2.13
N GLY A 9 -10.09 9.42 1.49
CA GLY A 9 -9.04 10.20 2.16
C GLY A 9 -7.80 9.38 2.54
N LYS A 10 -7.52 8.28 1.83
CA LYS A 10 -6.35 7.41 2.06
C LYS A 10 -5.04 8.21 2.05
N THR A 11 -4.79 8.96 0.98
CA THR A 11 -3.63 9.84 0.86
C THR A 11 -3.60 10.88 1.98
N THR A 12 -4.73 11.58 2.21
CA THR A 12 -4.84 12.65 3.22
C THR A 12 -4.54 12.17 4.64
N LEU A 13 -4.94 10.93 5.00
CA LEU A 13 -4.62 10.36 6.30
C LEU A 13 -3.11 10.17 6.46
N ILE A 14 -2.44 9.63 5.43
CA ILE A 14 -1.00 9.38 5.48
C ILE A 14 -0.22 10.70 5.50
N GLU A 15 -0.66 11.70 4.73
CA GLU A 15 -0.09 13.05 4.77
C GLU A 15 -0.17 13.67 6.18
N SER A 16 -1.30 13.49 6.87
CA SER A 16 -1.46 13.96 8.25
C SER A 16 -0.62 13.16 9.24
N LEU A 17 -0.48 11.84 9.05
CA LEU A 17 0.28 10.95 9.93
C LEU A 17 1.77 11.28 9.95
N PHE A 18 2.34 11.59 8.78
CA PHE A 18 3.77 11.88 8.61
C PHE A 18 4.06 13.37 8.38
N ASN A 19 3.04 14.22 8.49
CA ASN A 19 3.10 15.66 8.27
C ASN A 19 3.87 16.04 6.98
N MET A 20 3.64 15.28 5.90
CA MET A 20 4.34 15.40 4.61
C MET A 20 3.33 15.48 3.48
N LYS A 21 3.69 16.12 2.37
CA LYS A 21 2.87 16.09 1.15
C LYS A 21 3.28 14.91 0.28
N LEU A 22 2.30 14.13 -0.14
CA LEU A 22 2.49 12.99 -1.01
C LEU A 22 2.01 13.34 -2.41
N ASP A 23 2.87 13.19 -3.42
CA ASP A 23 2.48 13.44 -4.82
C ASP A 23 1.66 12.28 -5.40
N PHE A 24 0.59 11.81 -4.76
CA PHE A 24 -0.26 10.81 -5.40
C PHE A 24 -1.17 11.47 -6.44
N PRO A 25 -1.21 10.97 -7.69
CA PRO A 25 -2.17 11.46 -8.66
C PRO A 25 -3.60 11.15 -8.17
N PRO A 26 -4.55 12.09 -8.32
CA PRO A 26 -5.95 11.80 -8.01
C PRO A 26 -6.42 10.63 -8.87
N CYS A 27 -7.00 9.61 -8.23
CA CYS A 27 -7.58 8.49 -8.95
C CYS A 27 -8.93 8.92 -9.54
N ASN A 28 -9.10 8.77 -10.86
CA ASN A 28 -10.40 8.95 -11.49
C ASN A 28 -11.33 7.78 -11.09
N ASN A 29 -12.60 8.09 -10.82
CA ASN A 29 -13.65 7.13 -10.45
C ASN A 29 -14.11 6.22 -11.62
N GLU A 30 -13.25 5.98 -12.61
CA GLU A 30 -13.57 5.22 -13.84
C GLU A 30 -12.61 4.05 -14.11
N LEU A 31 -11.79 3.69 -13.12
CA LEU A 31 -10.86 2.58 -13.26
C LEU A 31 -11.62 1.25 -13.24
N LYS A 32 -11.59 0.53 -14.38
CA LYS A 32 -12.18 -0.80 -14.53
C LYS A 32 -11.43 -1.90 -13.77
N THR A 33 -10.22 -1.61 -13.28
CA THR A 33 -9.33 -2.56 -12.59
C THR A 33 -8.69 -1.92 -11.37
N VAL A 34 -8.42 -2.72 -10.33
CA VAL A 34 -7.72 -2.25 -9.14
C VAL A 34 -6.25 -2.15 -9.52
N ASN A 35 -5.67 -0.98 -9.33
CA ASN A 35 -4.24 -0.77 -9.53
C ASN A 35 -3.58 -0.45 -8.18
N LEU A 36 -2.36 -0.92 -7.99
CA LEU A 36 -1.57 -0.62 -6.81
C LEU A 36 -0.52 0.44 -7.17
N LEU A 37 -0.58 1.57 -6.46
CA LEU A 37 0.39 2.66 -6.59
C LEU A 37 1.36 2.58 -5.42
N SER A 38 2.63 2.32 -5.71
CA SER A 38 3.69 2.30 -4.71
C SER A 38 4.59 3.53 -4.83
N LYS A 39 4.86 4.20 -3.72
CA LYS A 39 5.84 5.29 -3.62
C LYS A 39 6.66 5.17 -2.36
N SER A 40 7.97 5.34 -2.50
CA SER A 40 8.93 5.34 -1.39
C SER A 40 9.42 6.75 -1.09
N TYR A 41 9.56 7.06 0.19
CA TYR A 41 9.97 8.35 0.71
C TYR A 41 10.98 8.16 1.84
N ASP A 42 11.99 9.01 1.89
CA ASP A 42 12.91 9.09 3.02
C ASP A 42 12.38 10.14 4.02
N VAL A 43 11.95 9.69 5.19
CA VAL A 43 11.32 10.52 6.23
C VAL A 43 12.19 10.50 7.49
N VAL A 44 12.20 11.59 8.24
CA VAL A 44 12.89 11.68 9.54
C VAL A 44 11.86 11.97 10.63
N GLU A 45 11.57 10.97 11.45
CA GLU A 45 10.61 11.06 12.56
C GLU A 45 11.34 10.86 13.88
N GLY A 46 11.23 11.81 14.81
CA GLY A 46 11.84 11.71 16.14
C GLY A 46 13.37 11.49 16.15
N GLY A 47 14.07 11.91 15.10
CA GLY A 47 15.52 11.69 14.93
C GLY A 47 15.89 10.36 14.28
N ILE A 48 14.92 9.52 13.90
CA ILE A 48 15.12 8.26 13.20
C ILE A 48 14.88 8.47 11.70
N ARG A 49 15.82 8.03 10.87
CA ARG A 49 15.66 8.01 9.41
C ARG A 49 14.90 6.74 9.00
N LEU A 50 13.79 6.92 8.31
CA LEU A 50 12.87 5.86 7.90
C LEU A 50 12.71 5.91 6.38
N LYS A 51 12.89 4.77 5.72
CA LYS A 51 12.52 4.59 4.31
C LYS A 51 11.08 4.10 4.27
N LEU A 52 10.14 5.02 4.17
CA LEU A 52 8.71 4.74 4.18
C LEU A 52 8.23 4.41 2.77
N THR A 53 7.69 3.21 2.57
CA THR A 53 7.04 2.83 1.31
C THR A 53 5.53 2.74 1.50
N ILE A 54 4.79 3.57 0.78
CA ILE A 54 3.34 3.64 0.81
C ILE A 54 2.80 2.97 -0.44
N VAL A 55 1.95 1.98 -0.24
CA VAL A 55 1.21 1.29 -1.30
C VAL A 55 -0.26 1.61 -1.14
N GLU A 56 -0.86 2.28 -2.13
CA GLU A 56 -2.26 2.68 -2.15
C GLU A 56 -3.03 1.94 -3.25
N THR A 57 -4.26 1.51 -2.93
CA THR A 57 -5.17 0.94 -3.93
C THR A 57 -5.94 2.03 -4.66
N ALA A 58 -5.84 2.05 -5.99
CA ALA A 58 -6.63 2.88 -6.90
C ALA A 58 -7.77 2.05 -7.51
N GLY A 59 -9.01 2.56 -7.51
CA GLY A 59 -10.14 1.86 -8.11
C GLY A 59 -10.72 0.70 -7.29
N PHE A 60 -10.35 0.59 -6.01
CA PHE A 60 -10.92 -0.41 -5.10
C PHE A 60 -12.36 -0.01 -4.76
N GLY A 61 -13.32 -0.91 -4.95
CA GLY A 61 -14.74 -0.64 -4.70
C GLY A 61 -15.51 -0.01 -5.88
N ASP A 62 -14.82 0.51 -6.90
CA ASP A 62 -15.45 1.11 -8.10
C ASP A 62 -15.91 0.06 -9.13
N GLN A 63 -15.48 -1.19 -8.95
CA GLN A 63 -15.81 -2.30 -9.84
C GLN A 63 -17.10 -3.02 -9.44
N LEU A 64 -17.84 -3.48 -10.46
CA LEU A 64 -18.99 -4.37 -10.27
C LEU A 64 -18.58 -5.74 -9.75
N ASP A 65 -17.42 -6.25 -10.19
CA ASP A 65 -16.84 -7.53 -9.78
C ASP A 65 -15.80 -7.31 -8.68
N LYS A 66 -16.20 -7.53 -7.43
CA LYS A 66 -15.37 -7.28 -6.25
C LYS A 66 -14.40 -8.42 -5.96
N ASP A 67 -14.63 -9.62 -6.48
CA ASP A 67 -13.81 -10.80 -6.17
C ASP A 67 -12.38 -10.64 -6.71
N LYS A 68 -12.24 -10.10 -7.93
CA LYS A 68 -10.94 -9.80 -8.55
C LYS A 68 -10.17 -8.67 -7.86
N SER A 69 -10.86 -7.82 -7.11
CA SER A 69 -10.24 -6.67 -6.44
C SER A 69 -9.34 -7.11 -5.29
N ALA A 70 -9.74 -8.14 -4.55
CA ALA A 70 -8.95 -8.71 -3.46
C ALA A 70 -7.77 -9.53 -3.98
N GLU A 71 -7.95 -10.23 -5.11
CA GLU A 71 -6.91 -11.05 -5.73
C GLU A 71 -5.65 -10.24 -6.06
N VAL A 72 -5.80 -9.07 -6.69
CA VAL A 72 -4.67 -8.17 -7.01
C VAL A 72 -3.89 -7.75 -5.77
N ILE A 73 -4.58 -7.49 -4.66
CA ILE A 73 -3.95 -7.11 -3.37
C ILE A 73 -3.17 -8.28 -2.80
N VAL A 74 -3.77 -9.47 -2.77
CA VAL A 74 -3.15 -10.69 -2.23
C VAL A 74 -1.94 -11.10 -3.07
N GLU A 75 -2.06 -11.04 -4.39
CA GLU A 75 -0.97 -11.34 -5.33
C GLU A 75 0.23 -10.42 -5.07
N TYR A 76 0.01 -9.12 -4.94
CA TYR A 76 1.09 -8.17 -4.63
C TYR A 76 1.79 -8.45 -3.31
N ILE A 77 1.03 -8.77 -2.26
CA ILE A 77 1.58 -9.13 -0.94
C ILE A 77 2.44 -10.39 -1.06
N ASN A 78 1.92 -11.43 -1.73
CA ASN A 78 2.63 -12.68 -1.95
C ASN A 78 3.92 -12.49 -2.75
N GLU A 79 3.91 -11.65 -3.78
CA GLU A 79 5.12 -11.32 -4.55
C GLU A 79 6.20 -10.68 -3.66
N GLN A 80 5.85 -9.79 -2.72
CA GLN A 80 6.85 -9.17 -1.84
C GLN A 80 7.42 -10.19 -0.85
N PHE A 81 6.59 -11.12 -0.35
CA PHE A 81 7.07 -12.23 0.46
C PHE A 81 7.98 -13.17 -0.33
N GLU A 82 7.63 -13.50 -1.58
CA GLU A 82 8.43 -14.37 -2.42
C GLU A 82 9.79 -13.74 -2.76
N LYS A 83 9.84 -12.43 -3.01
CA LYS A 83 11.10 -11.68 -3.21
C LYS A 83 12.01 -11.80 -1.99
N TYR A 84 11.46 -11.62 -0.79
CA TYR A 84 12.22 -11.75 0.45
C TYR A 84 12.72 -13.19 0.65
N LEU A 85 11.84 -14.18 0.45
CA LEU A 85 12.19 -15.60 0.56
C LEU A 85 13.30 -16.00 -0.42
N LYS A 86 13.25 -15.51 -1.67
CA LYS A 86 14.31 -15.73 -2.66
C LYS A 86 15.66 -15.21 -2.19
N GLU A 87 15.70 -14.09 -1.48
CA GLU A 87 16.94 -13.55 -0.91
C GLU A 87 17.46 -14.43 0.24
N GLU A 88 16.57 -14.87 1.14
CA GLU A 88 16.93 -15.77 2.25
C GLU A 88 17.48 -17.12 1.76
N LEU A 89 17.00 -17.62 0.63
CA LEU A 89 17.44 -18.89 0.04
C LEU A 89 18.79 -18.79 -0.69
N LYS A 90 19.34 -17.59 -0.93
CA LYS A 90 20.66 -17.46 -1.58
C LYS A 90 21.77 -18.06 -0.72
N ILE A 91 22.80 -18.58 -1.40
CA ILE A 91 24.01 -19.12 -0.76
C ILE A 91 24.85 -17.98 -0.14
N LYS A 92 24.99 -16.86 -0.85
CA LYS A 92 25.58 -15.61 -0.33
C LYS A 92 24.46 -14.63 -0.06
N ARG A 93 24.08 -14.50 1.21
CA ARG A 93 22.98 -13.65 1.67
C ARG A 93 23.52 -12.28 2.05
N CYS A 94 22.81 -11.23 1.66
CA CYS A 94 23.10 -9.85 2.08
C CYS A 94 21.85 -9.25 2.76
N LEU A 95 21.31 -9.94 3.77
CA LEU A 95 20.05 -9.54 4.43
C LEU A 95 20.17 -8.18 5.15
N ASP A 96 21.35 -7.83 5.66
CA ASP A 96 21.58 -6.57 6.38
C ASP A 96 21.41 -5.32 5.51
N TYR A 97 21.58 -5.47 4.20
CA TYR A 97 21.45 -4.37 3.22
C TYR A 97 20.28 -4.57 2.27
N TYR A 98 19.47 -5.62 2.49
CA TYR A 98 18.35 -5.92 1.62
C TYR A 98 17.18 -4.99 1.94
N ASP A 99 16.67 -4.31 0.91
CA ASP A 99 15.47 -3.50 1.03
C ASP A 99 14.25 -4.41 1.27
N ASP A 100 13.77 -4.46 2.52
CA ASP A 100 12.55 -5.18 2.86
C ASP A 100 11.32 -4.46 2.27
N THR A 101 10.75 -5.05 1.22
CA THR A 101 9.57 -4.53 0.51
C THR A 101 8.25 -5.14 0.98
N ARG A 102 8.27 -6.02 1.99
CA ARG A 102 7.06 -6.66 2.51
C ARG A 102 6.11 -5.61 3.11
N ILE A 103 4.81 -5.89 3.06
CA ILE A 103 3.82 -5.04 3.69
C ILE A 103 3.84 -5.27 5.21
N HIS A 104 4.36 -4.30 5.97
CA HIS A 104 4.42 -4.39 7.44
C HIS A 104 3.10 -4.06 8.13
N ALA A 105 2.25 -3.23 7.50
CA ALA A 105 0.95 -2.84 8.04
C ALA A 105 -0.05 -2.57 6.91
N CYS A 106 -1.32 -2.94 7.14
CA CYS A 106 -2.44 -2.66 6.25
C CYS A 106 -3.47 -1.78 6.97
N LEU A 107 -3.74 -0.60 6.42
CA LEU A 107 -4.80 0.30 6.86
C LEU A 107 -5.99 0.09 5.95
N TYR A 108 -7.07 -0.47 6.50
CA TYR A 108 -8.31 -0.71 5.78
C TYR A 108 -9.33 0.39 6.10
N PHE A 109 -9.72 1.16 5.09
CA PHE A 109 -10.64 2.28 5.21
C PHE A 109 -12.06 1.77 5.01
N ILE A 110 -12.86 1.86 6.07
CA ILE A 110 -14.27 1.48 6.06
C ILE A 110 -15.09 2.75 5.83
N SER A 111 -16.01 2.69 4.86
CA SER A 111 -16.91 3.80 4.58
C SER A 111 -17.80 4.09 5.79
N PRO A 112 -17.96 5.37 6.19
CA PRO A 112 -18.75 5.74 7.38
C PRO A 112 -20.26 5.69 7.09
N THR A 113 -20.79 4.49 6.83
CA THR A 113 -22.20 4.27 6.48
C THR A 113 -23.15 4.33 7.68
N GLY A 114 -22.62 4.31 8.91
CA GLY A 114 -23.41 4.26 10.15
C GLY A 114 -24.12 2.92 10.39
N HIS A 115 -23.86 1.92 9.56
CA HIS A 115 -24.38 0.55 9.68
C HIS A 115 -23.21 -0.42 9.96
N GLY A 116 -23.50 -1.73 10.00
CA GLY A 116 -22.45 -2.77 10.08
C GLY A 116 -21.61 -2.88 8.80
N LEU A 117 -20.68 -3.84 8.83
CA LEU A 117 -19.93 -4.31 7.66
C LEU A 117 -20.76 -5.32 6.85
#